data_AF-A0A962P1S2-F1
#
_entry.id   AF-A0A962P1S2-F1
#
_cell.length_a   1.000
_cell.length_b   1.000
_cell.length_c   1.000
_cell.angle_alpha   90.00
_cell.angle_beta   90.00
_cell.angle_gamma   90.00
#
_symmetry.space_group_name_H-M   'P 1'
#
loop_
_entity.id
_entity.type
_entity.pdbx_description
1 polymer ?
#
loop_
_entity_poly.entity_id
_entity_poly.type
_entity_poly.pdbx_seq_one_letter_code
_entity_poly.pdbx_strand_id
1 'polypeptide(L)'
;MRPANSEQAQQQMRKLLGRKIPGRRATKVKEHTKRALQIADALYRQFQVGPYQYRLSHLEWYFNIHIHTITPASKYRHRLTARIIVKALGRWEDWQHKLDGLFRLL
;
A
#
# COMPACT_ATOMS: atom_id res chain seq x y z
N MET A 1 3.13 -4.02 16.51
CA MET A 1 3.87 -2.92 17.17
C MET A 1 3.72 -1.66 16.33
N ARG A 2 3.42 -0.51 16.96
CA ARG A 2 3.38 0.78 16.26
C ARG A 2 4.82 1.19 15.91
N PRO A 3 5.11 1.60 14.66
CA PRO A 3 6.45 2.08 14.30
C PRO A 3 6.76 3.40 15.00
N ALA A 4 8.03 3.60 15.39
CA ALA A 4 8.52 4.83 16.03
C ALA A 4 8.99 5.89 15.03
N ASN A 5 9.24 5.49 13.77
CA ASN A 5 9.62 6.36 12.66
C ASN A 5 9.23 5.73 11.31
N SER A 6 9.36 6.51 10.23
CA SER A 6 9.04 6.04 8.88
C SER A 6 9.90 4.85 8.45
N GLU A 7 11.17 4.83 8.83
CA GLU A 7 12.07 3.72 8.51
C GLU A 7 11.59 2.40 9.11
N GLN A 8 11.12 2.41 10.36
CA GLN A 8 10.51 1.25 11.00
C GLN A 8 9.20 0.85 10.31
N ALA A 9 8.37 1.81 9.88
CA ALA A 9 7.15 1.50 9.11
C ALA A 9 7.49 0.82 7.77
N GLN A 10 8.52 1.30 7.08
CA GLN A 10 9.05 0.70 5.86
C GLN A 10 9.65 -0.69 6.10
N GLN A 11 10.40 -0.89 7.19
CA GLN A 11 10.95 -2.19 7.54
C GLN A 11 9.83 -3.21 7.84
N GLN A 12 8.79 -2.79 8.57
CA GLN A 12 7.59 -3.61 8.76
C GLN A 12 6.93 -3.95 7.42
N MET A 13 6.87 -3.01 6.48
CA MET A 13 6.31 -3.25 5.14
C MET A 13 7.14 -4.28 4.37
N ARG A 14 8.47 -4.22 4.45
CA ARG A 14 9.36 -5.25 3.85
C ARG A 14 9.09 -6.62 4.45
N LYS A 15 8.95 -6.71 5.79
CA LYS A 15 8.63 -7.96 6.47
C LYS A 15 7.25 -8.51 6.07
N LEU A 16 6.24 -7.64 5.98
CA LEU A 16 4.89 -7.99 5.51
C LEU A 16 4.92 -8.55 4.09
N LEU A 17 5.64 -7.89 3.18
CA LEU A 17 5.65 -8.24 1.77
C LEU A 17 6.56 -9.42 1.43
N GLY A 18 7.66 -9.62 2.16
CA GLY A 18 8.53 -10.81 2.12
C GLY A 18 8.59 -11.53 0.75
N ARG A 19 8.35 -12.85 0.75
CA ARG A 19 8.18 -13.67 -0.47
C ARG A 19 6.76 -13.60 -1.07
N LYS A 20 5.90 -12.70 -0.60
CA LYS A 20 4.48 -12.60 -0.98
C LYS A 20 4.21 -11.70 -2.18
N ILE A 21 5.23 -11.06 -2.76
CA ILE A 21 5.07 -10.28 -4.00
C ILE A 21 5.03 -11.26 -5.19
N PRO A 22 3.90 -11.37 -5.91
CA PRO A 22 3.80 -12.29 -7.04
C PRO A 22 4.62 -11.77 -8.24
N GLY A 23 5.44 -12.65 -8.81
CA GLY A 23 6.17 -12.40 -10.06
C GLY A 23 7.55 -13.05 -10.11
N ARG A 24 7.88 -13.73 -11.21
CA ARG A 24 9.22 -14.33 -11.44
C ARG A 24 10.31 -13.30 -11.83
N ARG A 25 9.94 -12.08 -12.21
CA ARG A 25 10.89 -11.06 -12.70
C ARG A 25 11.28 -10.09 -11.58
N ALA A 26 12.58 -10.06 -11.25
CA ALA A 26 13.16 -9.22 -10.20
C ALA A 26 12.76 -7.74 -10.29
N THR A 27 12.65 -7.19 -11.51
CA THR A 27 12.25 -5.80 -11.75
C THR A 27 10.84 -5.49 -11.21
N LYS A 28 9.86 -6.37 -11.44
CA LYS A 28 8.49 -6.17 -10.93
C LYS A 28 8.45 -6.22 -9.40
N VAL A 29 9.22 -7.12 -8.80
CA VAL A 29 9.35 -7.24 -7.34
C VAL A 29 9.94 -5.95 -6.75
N LYS A 30 11.03 -5.43 -7.34
CA LYS A 30 11.67 -4.18 -6.91
C LYS A 30 10.72 -2.99 -7.00
N GLU A 31 9.97 -2.88 -8.09
CA GLU A 31 9.02 -1.79 -8.29
C GLU A 31 7.84 -1.81 -7.31
N HIS A 32 7.22 -2.98 -7.08
CA HIS A 32 6.15 -3.11 -6.08
C HIS A 32 6.69 -2.85 -4.67
N THR A 33 7.89 -3.32 -4.37
CA THR A 33 8.54 -3.03 -3.10
C THR A 33 8.71 -1.52 -2.93
N LYS A 34 9.32 -0.82 -3.91
CA LYS A 34 9.52 0.63 -3.85
C LYS A 34 8.21 1.37 -3.58
N ARG A 35 7.14 1.07 -4.33
CA ARG A 35 5.82 1.71 -4.15
C ARG A 35 5.19 1.38 -2.81
N ALA A 36 5.36 0.16 -2.30
CA ALA A 36 4.83 -0.20 -1.00
C ALA A 36 5.53 0.55 0.14
N LEU A 37 6.84 0.81 0.01
CA LEU A 37 7.57 1.64 0.96
C LEU A 37 7.12 3.11 0.90
N GLN A 38 6.80 3.62 -0.28
CA GLN A 38 6.20 4.97 -0.42
C GLN A 38 4.84 5.04 0.28
N ILE A 39 3.99 4.02 0.11
CA ILE A 39 2.71 3.94 0.84
C ILE A 39 2.95 3.89 2.35
N ALA A 40 3.93 3.10 2.81
CA ALA A 40 4.28 3.02 4.23
C ALA A 40 4.77 4.34 4.80
N ASP A 41 5.65 5.04 4.09
CA ASP A 41 6.13 6.37 4.49
C ASP A 41 4.97 7.37 4.57
N ALA A 42 4.11 7.44 3.54
CA ALA A 42 2.99 8.37 3.51
C ALA A 42 1.99 8.12 4.65
N LEU A 43 1.60 6.87 4.86
CA LEU A 43 0.65 6.52 5.92
C LEU A 43 1.24 6.66 7.31
N TYR A 44 2.54 6.42 7.46
CA TYR A 44 3.24 6.73 8.69
C TYR A 44 3.24 8.24 8.96
N ARG A 45 3.66 9.06 8.00
CA ARG A 45 3.71 10.53 8.18
C ARG A 45 2.35 11.10 8.57
N GLN A 46 1.28 10.62 7.93
CA GLN A 46 -0.06 11.12 8.19
C GLN A 46 -0.70 10.58 9.48
N PHE A 47 -0.56 9.28 9.78
CA PHE A 47 -1.33 8.62 10.83
C PHE A 47 -0.47 7.95 11.92
N GLN A 48 0.85 7.90 11.73
CA GLN A 48 1.81 7.24 12.60
C GLN A 48 1.46 5.75 12.80
N VAL A 49 1.03 5.08 11.73
CA VAL A 49 0.61 3.67 11.73
C VAL A 49 1.54 2.79 10.91
N GLY A 50 1.71 1.54 11.35
CA GLY A 50 2.42 0.52 10.58
C GLY A 50 1.49 -0.28 9.65
N PRO A 51 2.05 -1.06 8.72
CA PRO A 51 1.28 -1.85 7.74
C PRO A 51 0.24 -2.79 8.37
N TYR A 52 0.58 -3.43 9.48
CA TYR A 52 -0.32 -4.32 10.22
C TYR A 52 -1.50 -3.60 10.88
N GLN A 53 -1.43 -2.26 10.99
CA GLN A 53 -2.46 -1.40 11.58
C GLN A 53 -3.26 -0.64 10.51
N TYR A 54 -3.04 -0.94 9.23
CA TYR A 54 -3.80 -0.29 8.17
C TYR A 54 -5.30 -0.52 8.34
N ARG A 55 -6.07 0.49 7.96
CA ARG A 55 -7.52 0.48 7.87
C ARG A 55 -7.89 0.94 6.46
N LEU A 56 -9.09 0.59 6.01
CA LEU A 56 -9.55 1.00 4.70
C LEU A 56 -9.50 2.53 4.52
N SER A 57 -9.89 3.29 5.54
CA SER A 57 -9.85 4.76 5.55
C SER A 57 -8.46 5.34 5.32
N HIS A 58 -7.39 4.65 5.74
CA HIS A 58 -6.02 5.08 5.46
C HIS A 58 -5.72 4.97 3.95
N LEU A 59 -6.17 3.88 3.30
CA LEU A 59 -6.00 3.71 1.86
C LEU A 59 -6.87 4.69 1.08
N GLU A 60 -8.11 4.94 1.51
CA GLU A 60 -8.98 5.97 0.93
C GLU A 60 -8.30 7.34 0.96
N TRP A 61 -7.77 7.76 2.12
CA TRP A 61 -6.99 9.00 2.22
C TRP A 61 -5.78 9.01 1.27
N TYR A 62 -5.02 7.92 1.20
CA TYR A 62 -3.85 7.84 0.33
C TYR A 62 -4.23 8.08 -1.14
N PHE A 63 -5.28 7.41 -1.62
CA PHE A 63 -5.70 7.49 -3.03
C PHE A 63 -6.42 8.80 -3.37
N ASN A 64 -7.28 9.30 -2.48
CA ASN A 64 -8.11 10.47 -2.75
C ASN A 64 -7.42 11.79 -2.43
N ILE A 65 -6.47 11.79 -1.48
CA ILE A 65 -5.81 13.02 -1.01
C ILE A 65 -4.33 12.99 -1.35
N HIS A 66 -3.58 11.97 -0.91
CA HIS A 66 -2.11 12.01 -1.03
C HIS A 66 -1.62 11.93 -2.48
N ILE A 67 -2.20 11.05 -3.30
CA ILE A 67 -1.81 10.88 -4.71
C ILE A 67 -2.84 11.43 -5.71
N HIS A 68 -3.66 12.40 -5.31
CA HIS A 68 -4.74 12.90 -6.17
C HIS A 68 -4.23 13.57 -7.45
N THR A 69 -3.07 14.23 -7.41
CA THR A 69 -2.47 14.97 -8.53
C THR A 69 -1.64 14.12 -9.48
N ILE A 70 -1.31 12.87 -9.15
CA ILE A 70 -0.45 12.05 -10.01
C ILE A 70 -1.25 11.49 -11.20
N THR A 71 -0.54 11.15 -12.28
CA THR A 71 -1.18 10.66 -13.51
C THR A 71 -2.01 9.39 -13.30
N PRO A 72 -3.08 9.15 -14.08
CA PRO A 72 -3.90 7.94 -13.97
C PRO A 72 -3.09 6.65 -14.07
N ALA A 73 -2.10 6.61 -14.97
CA ALA A 73 -1.19 5.47 -15.11
C ALA A 73 -0.38 5.20 -13.83
N SER A 74 0.04 6.26 -13.12
CA SER A 74 0.73 6.14 -11.84
C SER A 74 -0.22 5.71 -10.73
N LYS A 75 -1.43 6.30 -10.65
CA LYS A 75 -2.50 5.87 -9.73
C LYS A 75 -2.77 4.37 -9.89
N TYR A 76 -2.91 3.88 -11.12
CA TYR A 76 -3.08 2.46 -11.41
C TYR A 76 -1.96 1.57 -10.83
N ARG A 77 -0.68 1.97 -10.96
CA ARG A 77 0.45 1.22 -10.38
C ARG A 77 0.42 1.22 -8.84
N HIS A 78 -0.03 2.32 -8.22
CA HIS A 78 -0.26 2.37 -6.77
C HIS A 78 -1.41 1.46 -6.35
N ARG A 79 -2.52 1.42 -7.11
CA ARG A 79 -3.64 0.48 -6.88
C ARG A 79 -3.18 -0.96 -6.90
N LEU A 80 -2.45 -1.38 -7.93
CA LEU A 80 -1.90 -2.74 -8.00
C LEU A 80 -1.03 -3.08 -6.78
N THR A 81 -0.25 -2.13 -6.31
CA THR A 81 0.60 -2.32 -5.12
C THR A 81 -0.23 -2.40 -3.84
N ALA A 82 -1.27 -1.56 -3.69
CA ALA A 82 -2.19 -1.62 -2.55
C ALA A 82 -2.93 -2.96 -2.50
N ARG A 83 -3.33 -3.53 -3.64
CA ARG A 83 -3.92 -4.88 -3.70
C ARG A 83 -2.98 -5.94 -3.15
N ILE A 84 -1.68 -5.88 -3.48
CA ILE A 84 -0.68 -6.81 -2.95
C ILE A 84 -0.55 -6.66 -1.43
N ILE A 85 -0.51 -5.42 -0.92
CA ILE A 85 -0.43 -5.16 0.53
C ILE A 85 -1.66 -5.73 1.25
N VAL A 86 -2.86 -5.46 0.75
CA VAL A 86 -4.11 -5.92 1.38
C VAL A 86 -4.23 -7.44 1.35
N LYS A 87 -3.81 -8.09 0.26
CA LYS A 87 -3.68 -9.55 0.19
C LYS A 87 -2.66 -10.09 1.19
N ALA A 88 -1.51 -9.45 1.33
CA ALA A 88 -0.48 -9.86 2.29
C ALA A 88 -0.95 -9.74 3.74
N LEU A 89 -1.85 -8.77 4.03
CA LEU A 89 -2.54 -8.58 5.30
C LEU A 89 -3.68 -9.58 5.55
N GLY A 90 -4.06 -10.39 4.56
CA GLY A 90 -5.20 -11.31 4.67
C GLY A 90 -6.56 -10.62 4.70
N ARG A 91 -6.66 -9.35 4.26
CA ARG A 91 -7.91 -8.55 4.31
C ARG A 91 -8.55 -8.33 2.95
N TRP A 92 -8.15 -9.11 1.95
CA TRP A 92 -8.61 -8.92 0.58
C TRP A 92 -10.11 -9.16 0.47
N GLU A 93 -10.61 -10.26 1.03
CA GLU A 93 -12.02 -10.62 0.97
C GLU A 93 -12.92 -9.54 1.61
N ASP A 94 -12.50 -9.02 2.77
CA ASP A 94 -13.24 -7.97 3.48
C ASP A 94 -13.26 -6.62 2.73
N TRP A 95 -12.15 -6.28 2.05
CA TRP A 95 -11.94 -4.92 1.53
C TRP A 95 -12.10 -4.81 0.02
N GLN A 96 -12.13 -5.92 -0.72
CA GLN A 96 -12.12 -5.93 -2.18
C GLN A 96 -13.26 -5.06 -2.75
N HIS A 97 -14.50 -5.25 -2.31
CA HIS A 97 -15.64 -4.52 -2.86
C HIS A 97 -15.50 -2.99 -2.70
N LYS A 98 -15.00 -2.55 -1.55
CA LYS A 98 -14.81 -1.12 -1.27
C LYS A 98 -13.62 -0.54 -2.03
N LEU A 99 -12.51 -1.30 -2.10
CA LEU A 99 -11.33 -0.92 -2.87
C LEU A 99 -11.60 -0.87 -4.37
N ASP A 100 -12.36 -1.82 -4.91
CA ASP A 100 -12.74 -1.82 -6.33
C ASP A 100 -13.60 -0.61 -6.68
N GLY A 101 -14.49 -0.17 -5.78
CA GLY A 101 -15.23 1.10 -5.92
C GLY A 101 -14.31 2.32 -5.91
N LEU A 102 -13.41 2.43 -4.92
CA LEU A 102 -12.39 3.48 -4.83
C LEU A 102 -11.50 3.51 -6.10
N PHE A 103 -11.22 2.35 -6.68
CA PHE A 103 -10.38 2.21 -7.86
C PHE A 103 -11.09 2.50 -9.18
N ARG A 104 -12.42 2.60 -9.20
CA ARG A 104 -13.16 3.04 -10.39
C ARG A 104 -13.31 4.56 -10.47
N LEU A 105 -13.17 5.26 -9.34
CA LEU A 105 -13.44 6.71 -9.22
C LEU A 105 -12.21 7.62 -9.43
N LEU A 106 -11.01 7.06 -9.66
CA LEU A 106 -9.78 7.84 -9.95
C LEU A 106 -9.07 7.39 -11.23
#